data_AF-A0A2B7GCG3-F1
#
_entry.id   AF-A0A2B7GCG3-F1
#
_cell.length_a   1.000
_cell.length_b   1.000
_cell.length_c   1.000
_cell.angle_alpha   90.00
_cell.angle_beta   90.00
_cell.angle_gamma   90.00
#
_symmetry.space_group_name_H-M   'P 1'
#
loop_
_entity.id
_entity.type
_entity.pdbx_description
1 polymer ?
#
loop_
_entity_poly.entity_id
_entity_poly.type
_entity_poly.pdbx_seq_one_letter_code
_entity_poly.pdbx_strand_id
1 'polypeptide(L)'
;MSSEGAFLRRRLPGDVTPVSLERLCWAFVALALIADVATTFVGLHLGLSESNPAARGAIEGYGLAGMLALKAFAIGVGLVCRPLLEQAYRPIVPAGLAVPWLVAAMVNLYMISLVL
;
A
#
# COMPACT_ATOMS: atom_id res chain seq x y z
N MET A 1 13.51 24.10 44.01
CA MET A 1 12.31 23.41 43.48
C MET A 1 11.92 24.06 42.16
N SER A 2 12.27 23.46 41.03
CA SER A 2 11.38 23.30 39.87
C SER A 2 12.12 22.44 38.84
N SER A 3 11.53 21.28 38.55
CA SER A 3 12.05 20.28 37.63
C SER A 3 11.91 20.76 36.18
N GLU A 4 12.97 21.27 35.56
CA GLU A 4 13.10 21.28 34.09
C GLU A 4 13.62 19.92 33.60
N GLY A 5 12.93 18.87 34.03
CA GLY A 5 13.07 17.56 33.47
C GLY A 5 12.39 17.48 32.10
N ALA A 6 13.05 16.79 31.19
CA ALA A 6 12.38 15.96 30.19
C ALA A 6 11.76 16.66 28.97
N PHE A 7 12.46 17.60 28.34
CA PHE A 7 12.49 17.60 26.87
C PHE A 7 13.87 17.19 26.42
N LEU A 8 14.10 15.88 26.52
CA LEU A 8 15.01 15.15 25.65
C LEU A 8 14.68 15.53 24.20
N ARG A 9 15.24 16.64 23.72
CA ARG A 9 15.58 16.82 22.31
C ARG A 9 16.71 15.84 22.02
N ARG A 10 16.38 14.55 22.10
CA ARG A 10 17.17 13.50 21.49
C ARG A 10 16.97 13.74 20.01
N ARG A 11 17.80 14.65 19.46
CA ARG A 11 17.96 14.87 18.04
C ARG A 11 18.49 13.54 17.51
N LEU A 12 17.58 12.64 17.18
CA LEU A 12 17.90 11.38 16.53
C LEU A 12 18.69 11.73 15.27
N PRO A 13 19.90 11.18 15.09
CA PRO A 13 20.68 11.42 13.89
C PRO A 13 19.91 10.81 12.71
N GLY A 14 19.28 11.67 11.92
CA GLY A 14 18.36 11.31 10.85
C GLY A 14 17.13 12.20 10.88
N ASP A 15 17.28 13.46 10.43
CA ASP A 15 16.15 14.39 10.23
C ASP A 15 15.24 13.86 9.09
N VAL A 16 14.43 12.84 9.38
CA VAL A 16 13.32 12.45 8.52
C VAL A 16 12.26 13.53 8.63
N THR A 17 12.30 14.47 7.69
CA THR A 17 11.23 15.46 7.54
C THR A 17 9.90 14.75 7.29
N PRO A 18 8.75 15.30 7.73
CA PRO A 18 7.43 14.72 7.43
C PRO A 18 7.20 14.51 5.93
N VAL A 19 7.83 15.34 5.09
CA VAL A 19 7.84 15.21 3.62
C VAL A 19 8.63 13.99 3.15
N SER A 20 9.80 13.72 3.75
CA SER A 20 10.60 12.53 3.46
C SER A 20 9.89 11.24 3.86
N LEU A 21 9.25 11.23 5.04
CA LEU A 21 8.46 10.10 5.50
C LEU A 21 7.26 9.83 4.58
N GLU A 22 6.53 10.89 4.20
CA GLU A 22 5.41 10.78 3.28
C GLU A 22 5.86 10.23 1.92
N ARG A 23 6.98 10.71 1.37
CA ARG A 23 7.54 10.20 0.11
C ARG A 23 7.92 8.72 0.21
N LEU A 24 8.49 8.30 1.34
CA LEU A 24 8.83 6.91 1.59
C LEU A 24 7.56 6.04 1.65
N CYS A 25 6.51 6.49 2.34
CA CYS A 25 5.22 5.79 2.37
C CYS A 25 4.61 5.65 0.97
N TRP A 26 4.66 6.70 0.14
CA TRP A 26 4.22 6.62 -1.26
C TRP A 26 5.08 5.66 -2.10
N ALA A 27 6.39 5.60 -1.87
CA ALA A 27 7.26 4.62 -2.51
C ALA A 27 6.88 3.19 -2.10
N PHE A 28 6.56 2.95 -0.82
CA PHE A 28 6.03 1.67 -0.34
C PHE A 28 4.68 1.32 -0.96
N VAL A 29 3.77 2.29 -1.13
CA VAL A 29 2.50 2.09 -1.85
C VAL A 29 2.77 1.65 -3.29
N ALA A 30 3.67 2.32 -4.00
CA ALA A 30 4.03 1.97 -5.37
C ALA A 30 4.63 0.56 -5.45
N LEU A 31 5.54 0.22 -4.53
CA LEU A 31 6.15 -1.11 -4.47
C LEU A 31 5.12 -2.20 -4.15
N ALA A 32 4.26 -1.97 -3.16
CA ALA A 32 3.19 -2.90 -2.78
C ALA A 32 2.20 -3.10 -3.94
N LEU A 33 1.87 -2.03 -4.66
CA LEU A 33 1.03 -2.09 -5.84
C LEU A 33 1.64 -2.98 -6.93
N ILE A 34 2.92 -2.76 -7.25
CA ILE A 34 3.64 -3.55 -8.26
C ILE A 34 3.69 -5.02 -7.84
N ALA A 35 4.05 -5.29 -6.58
CA ALA A 35 4.12 -6.64 -6.05
C ALA A 35 2.75 -7.34 -6.10
N ASP A 36 1.67 -6.65 -5.72
CA ASP A 36 0.32 -7.21 -5.73
C ASP A 36 -0.18 -7.50 -7.15
N VAL A 37 0.05 -6.60 -8.11
CA VAL A 37 -0.29 -6.82 -9.53
C VAL A 37 0.52 -7.99 -10.10
N ALA A 38 1.83 -8.01 -9.87
CA ALA A 38 2.71 -9.05 -10.40
C ALA A 38 2.35 -10.43 -9.84
N THR A 39 2.17 -10.54 -8.52
CA THR A 39 1.80 -11.81 -7.88
C THR A 39 0.43 -12.28 -8.34
N THR A 40 -0.57 -11.40 -8.46
CA THR A 40 -1.88 -11.78 -8.99
C THR A 40 -1.78 -12.28 -10.44
N PHE A 41 -1.02 -11.60 -11.29
CA PHE A 41 -0.88 -11.97 -12.70
C PHE A 41 -0.14 -13.31 -12.89
N VAL A 42 0.90 -13.54 -12.09
CA VAL A 42 1.63 -14.83 -12.07
C VAL A 42 0.72 -15.95 -11.55
N GLY A 43 -0.06 -15.71 -10.49
CA GLY A 43 -1.01 -16.68 -9.98
C GLY A 43 -2.07 -17.07 -11.03
N LEU A 44 -2.62 -16.09 -11.74
CA LEU A 44 -3.56 -16.33 -12.85
C LEU A 44 -2.91 -17.14 -13.99
N HIS A 45 -1.66 -16.84 -14.36
CA HIS A 45 -0.92 -17.62 -15.37
C HIS A 45 -0.67 -19.07 -14.95
N LEU A 46 -0.55 -19.32 -13.64
CA LEU A 46 -0.41 -20.66 -13.05
C LEU A 46 -1.76 -21.38 -12.89
N GLY A 47 -2.88 -20.75 -13.28
CA GLY A 47 -4.22 -21.35 -13.22
C GLY A 47 -4.93 -21.19 -11.86
N LEU A 48 -4.40 -20.37 -10.95
CA LEU A 48 -5.07 -20.04 -9.69
C LEU A 48 -6.26 -19.12 -9.97
N SER A 49 -7.44 -19.48 -9.44
CA SER A 49 -8.65 -18.69 -9.60
C SER A 49 -8.72 -17.59 -8.54
N GLU A 50 -9.08 -16.39 -8.97
CA GLU A 50 -9.15 -15.23 -8.09
C GLU A 50 -10.37 -15.33 -7.17
N SER A 51 -10.12 -15.36 -5.87
CA SER A 51 -11.17 -15.56 -4.85
C SER A 51 -12.02 -14.32 -4.59
N ASN A 52 -11.56 -13.13 -5.01
CA ASN A 52 -12.28 -11.89 -4.84
C ASN A 52 -13.25 -11.67 -6.02
N PRO A 53 -14.58 -11.76 -5.82
CA PRO A 53 -15.56 -11.64 -6.91
C PRO A 53 -15.51 -10.28 -7.61
N ALA A 54 -15.13 -9.20 -6.92
CA ALA A 54 -14.97 -7.88 -7.52
C ALA A 54 -13.72 -7.78 -8.41
N ALA A 55 -12.59 -8.37 -7.97
CA ALA A 55 -11.37 -8.43 -8.78
C ALA A 55 -11.54 -9.36 -9.98
N ARG A 56 -12.15 -10.53 -9.75
CA ARG A 56 -12.50 -11.50 -10.79
C ARG A 56 -13.40 -10.89 -11.86
N GLY A 57 -14.44 -10.16 -11.50
CA GLY A 57 -15.31 -9.48 -12.47
C GLY A 57 -14.59 -8.39 -13.28
N ALA A 58 -13.66 -7.66 -12.66
CA ALA A 58 -12.85 -6.66 -13.36
C ALA A 58 -11.82 -7.30 -14.31
N ILE A 59 -11.28 -8.46 -13.95
CA ILE A 59 -10.23 -9.16 -14.72
C ILE A 59 -10.84 -10.03 -15.82
N GLU A 60 -11.96 -10.71 -15.59
CA GLU A 60 -12.71 -11.41 -16.64
C GLU A 60 -13.27 -10.43 -17.69
N GLY A 61 -13.66 -9.20 -17.28
CA GLY A 61 -14.18 -8.18 -18.20
C GLY A 61 -13.12 -7.33 -18.91
N TYR A 62 -12.06 -6.92 -18.20
CA TYR A 62 -11.07 -5.94 -18.69
C TYR A 62 -9.61 -6.34 -18.43
N GLY A 63 -9.36 -7.55 -17.91
CA GLY A 63 -8.02 -8.05 -17.63
C GLY A 63 -7.20 -7.13 -16.73
N LEU A 64 -5.95 -6.89 -17.13
CA LEU A 64 -5.00 -6.05 -16.42
C LEU A 64 -5.47 -4.58 -16.31
N ALA A 65 -6.25 -4.09 -17.28
CA ALA A 65 -6.78 -2.73 -17.25
C ALA A 65 -7.83 -2.54 -16.15
N GLY A 66 -8.69 -3.53 -15.90
CA GLY A 66 -9.68 -3.50 -14.82
C GLY A 66 -9.03 -3.49 -13.43
N MET A 67 -7.98 -4.30 -13.25
CA MET A 67 -7.20 -4.32 -12.00
C MET A 67 -6.49 -2.99 -11.74
N LEU A 68 -5.85 -2.42 -12.77
CA LEU A 68 -5.21 -1.11 -12.65
C LEU A 68 -6.23 0.00 -12.35
N ALA A 69 -7.42 -0.05 -12.95
CA ALA A 69 -8.49 0.91 -12.68
C ALA A 69 -8.97 0.86 -11.22
N LEU A 70 -9.19 -0.34 -10.67
CA LEU A 70 -9.57 -0.51 -9.26
C LEU A 70 -8.51 0.05 -8.30
N LYS A 71 -7.24 -0.22 -8.59
CA LYS A 71 -6.13 0.30 -7.79
C LYS A 71 -5.99 1.81 -7.92
N ALA A 72 -6.10 2.35 -9.14
CA ALA A 72 -6.09 3.79 -9.39
C ALA A 72 -7.25 4.50 -8.68
N PHE A 73 -8.43 3.87 -8.62
CA PHE A 73 -9.57 4.37 -7.85
C PHE A 73 -9.25 4.44 -6.36
N ALA A 74 -8.68 3.38 -5.78
CA ALA A 74 -8.27 3.38 -4.36
C ALA A 74 -7.21 4.46 -4.05
N ILE A 75 -6.23 4.66 -4.94
CA ILE A 75 -5.26 5.77 -4.84
C ILE A 75 -5.97 7.12 -4.91
N GLY A 76 -6.91 7.28 -5.85
CA GLY A 76 -7.70 8.49 -6.01
C GLY A 76 -8.49 8.84 -4.74
N VAL A 77 -9.16 7.86 -4.13
CA VAL A 77 -9.84 8.03 -2.85
C VAL A 77 -8.85 8.45 -1.76
N GLY A 78 -7.68 7.80 -1.67
CA GLY A 78 -6.63 8.20 -0.74
C GLY A 78 -6.16 9.65 -0.94
N LEU A 79 -5.95 10.07 -2.18
CA LEU A 79 -5.55 11.45 -2.52
C LEU A 79 -6.62 12.48 -2.18
N VAL A 80 -7.90 12.15 -2.39
CA VAL A 80 -9.04 13.02 -2.03
C VAL A 80 -9.23 13.10 -0.52
N CYS A 81 -8.95 12.01 0.23
CA CYS A 81 -9.00 12.00 1.69
C CYS A 81 -7.81 12.71 2.35
N ARG A 82 -6.65 12.79 1.67
CA ARG A 82 -5.42 13.44 2.16
C ARG A 82 -5.61 14.88 2.68
N PRO A 83 -6.32 15.81 2.00
CA PRO A 83 -6.53 17.17 2.50
C PRO A 83 -7.44 17.26 3.73
N LEU A 84 -8.25 16.23 4.03
CA LEU A 84 -9.11 16.21 5.23
C LEU A 84 -8.34 15.90 6.52
N LEU A 85 -7.07 15.47 6.43
CA LEU A 85 -6.24 15.09 7.57
C LEU A 85 -5.22 16.18 7.90
N GLU A 86 -5.05 16.43 9.20
CA GLU A 86 -3.98 17.29 9.71
C GLU A 86 -2.60 16.75 9.29
N GLN A 87 -1.63 17.66 9.16
CA GLN A 87 -0.32 17.37 8.58
C GLN A 87 0.46 16.25 9.29
N ALA A 88 0.17 16.01 10.58
CA ALA A 88 0.72 14.91 11.38
C ALA A 88 0.16 13.53 10.99
N TYR A 89 -1.08 13.44 10.49
CA TYR A 89 -1.76 12.17 10.18
C TYR A 89 -1.78 11.83 8.68
N ARG A 90 -1.34 12.74 7.80
CA ARG A 90 -1.21 12.47 6.35
C ARG A 90 -0.46 11.18 5.97
N PRO A 91 0.57 10.71 6.71
CA PRO A 91 1.24 9.45 6.41
C PRO A 91 0.37 8.19 6.65
N ILE A 92 -0.72 8.28 7.41
CA ILE A 92 -1.63 7.15 7.66
C ILE A 92 -2.35 6.73 6.37
N VAL A 93 -2.63 7.67 5.47
CA VAL A 93 -3.32 7.39 4.20
C VAL A 93 -2.51 6.42 3.32
N PRO A 94 -1.24 6.71 2.95
CA PRO A 94 -0.44 5.75 2.18
C PRO A 94 -0.13 4.48 2.98
N ALA A 95 0.03 4.53 4.30
CA ALA A 95 0.20 3.33 5.12
C ALA A 95 -1.03 2.41 5.05
N GLY A 96 -2.23 2.97 5.15
CA GLY A 96 -3.51 2.25 5.05
C GLY A 96 -3.76 1.66 3.66
N LEU A 97 -3.16 2.20 2.60
CA LEU A 97 -3.17 1.61 1.27
C LEU A 97 -2.10 0.52 1.10
N ALA A 98 -0.89 0.76 1.61
CA ALA A 98 0.24 -0.16 1.45
C ALA A 98 0.04 -1.46 2.23
N VAL A 99 -0.46 -1.40 3.46
CA VAL A 99 -0.59 -2.57 4.33
C VAL A 99 -1.51 -3.65 3.74
N PRO A 100 -2.76 -3.35 3.33
CA PRO A 100 -3.63 -4.35 2.72
C PRO A 100 -3.04 -4.93 1.42
N TRP A 101 -2.41 -4.11 0.59
CA TRP A 101 -1.77 -4.58 -0.66
C TRP A 101 -0.54 -5.44 -0.41
N LEU A 102 0.25 -5.15 0.61
CA LEU A 102 1.37 -6.00 1.02
C LEU A 102 0.86 -7.37 1.52
N VAL A 103 -0.21 -7.37 2.32
CA VAL A 103 -0.82 -8.62 2.80
C VAL A 103 -1.36 -9.44 1.62
N ALA A 104 -2.06 -8.81 0.68
CA ALA A 104 -2.55 -9.47 -0.52
C ALA A 104 -1.39 -10.05 -1.36
N ALA A 105 -0.35 -9.27 -1.62
CA ALA A 105 0.84 -9.72 -2.35
C ALA A 105 1.54 -10.91 -1.65
N MET A 106 1.65 -10.88 -0.32
CA MET A 106 2.22 -11.98 0.48
C MET A 106 1.39 -13.26 0.37
N VAL A 107 0.05 -13.14 0.46
CA VAL A 107 -0.87 -14.28 0.30
C VAL A 107 -0.76 -14.87 -1.11
N ASN A 108 -0.75 -14.01 -2.13
CA ASN A 108 -0.59 -14.45 -3.52
C ASN A 108 0.76 -15.14 -3.74
N LEU A 109 1.85 -14.58 -3.20
CA LEU A 109 3.18 -15.17 -3.29
C LEU A 109 3.26 -16.53 -2.57
N TYR A 110 2.63 -16.66 -1.40
CA TYR A 110 2.53 -17.92 -0.68
C TYR A 110 1.80 -18.98 -1.49
N MET A 111 0.66 -18.63 -2.12
CA MET A 111 -0.06 -19.55 -2.99
C MET A 111 0.75 -19.97 -4.22
N ILE A 112 1.45 -19.03 -4.87
CA ILE A 112 2.35 -19.34 -6.00
C ILE A 112 3.45 -20.32 -5.56
N SER A 113 4.04 -20.09 -4.39
CA SER A 113 5.12 -20.93 -3.85
C SER A 113 4.66 -22.36 -3.50
N LEU A 114 3.36 -22.58 -3.28
CA LEU A 114 2.79 -23.92 -3.05
C LEU A 114 2.51 -24.67 -4.35
N VAL A 115 2.39 -23.96 -5.47
CA VAL A 115 2.11 -24.53 -6.80
C VAL A 115 3.39 -24.80 -7.58
N LEU A 116 4.45 -24.03 -7.32
CA LEU A 116 5.79 -24.20 -7.90
C LEU A 116 6.51 -25.42 -7.29
#